data_AF-Q6MQF3-F1
#
_entry.id   AF-Q6MQF3-F1
#
_cell.length_a   1.000
_cell.length_b   1.000
_cell.length_c   1.000
_cell.angle_alpha   90.00
_cell.angle_beta   90.00
_cell.angle_gamma   90.00
#
_symmetry.space_group_name_H-M   'P 1'
#
loop_
_entity.id
_entity.type
_entity.pdbx_description
1 polymer ?
#
loop_
_entity_poly.entity_id
_entity_poly.type
_entity_poly.pdbx_seq_one_letter_code
_entity_poly.pdbx_strand_id
1 'polypeptide(L)'
;MSVSRLESYRIKAKLLQKAKQKAGQDFQLKDAFALLAKTAGFSSWNDLKATLESQVDFCKKGHSAYWKVWYASYDEARAHLDSDGGYLLPYQKDFFICDENFIQWLGLEVEDEDLLKVGRDWAKPLDAVAYSRLLKKMK
;
A
#
# COMPACT_ATOMS: atom_id res chain seq x y z
N MET A 1 -3.03 -18.42 -5.85
CA MET A 1 -3.13 -17.08 -6.47
C MET A 1 -3.39 -16.06 -5.38
N SER A 2 -2.56 -15.02 -5.26
CA SER A 2 -2.80 -13.94 -4.30
C SER A 2 -4.02 -13.15 -4.78
N VAL A 3 -5.09 -13.14 -3.99
CA VAL A 3 -6.27 -12.33 -4.29
C VAL A 3 -5.83 -10.87 -4.17
N SER A 4 -6.06 -10.06 -5.21
CA SER A 4 -5.69 -8.64 -5.16
C SER A 4 -6.39 -7.97 -3.97
N ARG A 5 -5.77 -6.94 -3.41
CA ARG A 5 -6.33 -6.23 -2.24
C ARG A 5 -7.72 -5.67 -2.54
N LEU A 6 -7.96 -5.21 -3.77
CA LEU A 6 -9.29 -4.80 -4.26
C LEU A 6 -10.32 -5.94 -4.18
N GLU A 7 -9.97 -7.13 -4.64
CA GLU A 7 -10.83 -8.31 -4.52
C GLU A 7 -11.10 -8.69 -3.06
N SER A 8 -10.11 -8.52 -2.18
CA SER A 8 -10.28 -8.72 -0.74
C SER A 8 -11.32 -7.75 -0.15
N TYR A 9 -11.33 -6.48 -0.56
CA TYR A 9 -12.37 -5.52 -0.16
C TYR A 9 -13.75 -5.86 -0.72
N ARG A 10 -13.83 -6.34 -1.96
CA ARG A 10 -15.10 -6.82 -2.56
C ARG A 10 -15.67 -8.01 -1.79
N ILE A 11 -14.83 -8.95 -1.37
CA ILE A 11 -15.22 -10.09 -0.54
C ILE A 11 -15.72 -9.60 0.83
N LYS A 12 -14.96 -8.70 1.50
CA LYS A 12 -15.36 -8.12 2.79
C LYS A 12 -16.69 -7.39 2.71
N ALA A 13 -16.94 -6.62 1.66
CA ALA A 13 -18.21 -5.91 1.47
C ALA A 13 -19.40 -6.88 1.38
N LYS A 14 -19.25 -7.97 0.62
CA LYS A 14 -20.28 -9.03 0.52
C LYS A 14 -20.51 -9.74 1.85
N LEU A 15 -19.45 -10.04 2.59
CA LEU A 15 -19.56 -10.66 3.92
C LEU A 15 -20.26 -9.74 4.92
N LEU A 16 -19.89 -8.46 4.94
CA LEU A 16 -20.53 -7.44 5.78
C LEU A 16 -22.02 -7.29 5.45
N GLN A 17 -22.37 -7.22 4.16
CA GLN A 17 -23.76 -7.16 3.71
C GLN A 17 -24.56 -8.36 4.24
N LYS A 18 -24.06 -9.59 4.02
CA LYS A 18 -24.72 -10.81 4.47
C LYS A 18 -24.88 -10.85 6.00
N ALA A 19 -23.86 -10.42 6.74
CA ALA A 19 -23.91 -10.37 8.19
C ALA A 19 -24.99 -9.39 8.69
N LYS A 20 -25.13 -8.23 8.06
CA LYS A 20 -26.14 -7.22 8.39
C LYS A 20 -27.56 -7.66 8.04
N GLN A 21 -27.74 -8.26 6.87
CA GLN A 21 -29.03 -8.84 6.46
C GLN A 21 -29.47 -9.99 7.38
N LYS A 22 -28.52 -10.85 7.80
CA LYS A 22 -28.80 -11.91 8.79
C LYS A 22 -29.23 -11.34 10.14
N ALA A 23 -28.79 -10.14 10.49
CA ALA A 23 -29.22 -9.42 11.70
C ALA A 23 -30.56 -8.67 11.52
N GLY A 24 -31.28 -8.89 10.41
CA GLY A 24 -32.58 -8.26 10.14
C GLY A 24 -32.50 -6.80 9.67
N GLN A 25 -31.31 -6.30 9.35
CA GLN A 25 -31.13 -4.95 8.81
C GLN A 25 -31.21 -4.98 7.28
N ASP A 26 -32.04 -4.13 6.67
CA ASP A 26 -31.93 -3.86 5.24
C ASP A 26 -30.63 -3.09 4.99
N PHE A 27 -29.65 -3.78 4.41
CA PHE A 27 -28.32 -3.26 4.21
C PHE A 27 -27.89 -3.54 2.77
N GLN A 28 -27.73 -2.48 1.99
CA GLN A 28 -27.40 -2.58 0.58
C GLN A 28 -25.88 -2.72 0.39
N LEU A 29 -25.45 -3.35 -0.71
CA LEU A 29 -24.04 -3.56 -0.99
C LEU A 29 -23.26 -2.22 -1.10
N LYS A 30 -23.91 -1.17 -1.60
CA LYS A 30 -23.34 0.19 -1.67
C LYS A 30 -22.98 0.74 -0.27
N ASP A 31 -23.79 0.44 0.74
CA ASP A 31 -23.59 0.93 2.10
C ASP A 31 -22.45 0.16 2.78
N ALA A 32 -22.28 -1.12 2.45
CA ALA A 32 -21.13 -1.91 2.87
C ALA A 32 -19.80 -1.34 2.35
N PHE A 33 -19.76 -0.97 1.06
CA PHE A 33 -18.58 -0.33 0.49
C PHE A 33 -18.30 1.05 1.08
N ALA A 34 -19.35 1.87 1.26
CA ALA A 34 -19.22 3.18 1.89
C ALA A 34 -18.70 3.08 3.32
N LEU A 35 -19.20 2.12 4.11
CA LEU A 35 -18.75 1.88 5.48
C LEU A 35 -17.29 1.42 5.51
N LEU A 36 -16.91 0.45 4.67
CA LEU A 36 -15.53 -0.05 4.61
C LEU A 36 -14.54 1.05 4.20
N ALA A 37 -14.91 1.89 3.23
CA ALA A 37 -14.07 3.02 2.82
C ALA A 37 -13.85 3.99 3.99
N LYS A 38 -14.93 4.38 4.69
CA LYS A 38 -14.85 5.26 5.86
C LYS A 38 -14.02 4.66 7.00
N THR A 39 -14.20 3.37 7.31
CA THR A 39 -13.41 2.68 8.33
C THR A 39 -11.92 2.60 7.95
N ALA A 40 -11.61 2.51 6.66
CA ALA A 40 -10.23 2.59 6.16
C ALA A 40 -9.71 4.04 6.03
N GLY A 41 -10.47 5.03 6.50
CA GLY A 41 -10.09 6.44 6.47
C GLY A 41 -10.32 7.15 5.13
N PHE A 42 -10.94 6.51 4.14
CA PHE A 42 -11.25 7.09 2.83
C PHE A 42 -12.63 7.77 2.81
N SER A 43 -12.75 8.80 1.97
CA SER A 43 -13.99 9.58 1.84
C SER A 43 -15.11 8.79 1.15
N SER A 44 -14.74 7.97 0.17
CA SER A 44 -15.64 7.19 -0.66
C SER A 44 -15.01 5.89 -1.14
N TRP A 45 -15.84 4.96 -1.61
CA TRP A 45 -15.36 3.74 -2.26
C TRP A 45 -14.52 4.04 -3.51
N ASN A 46 -14.86 5.08 -4.28
CA ASN A 46 -14.10 5.44 -5.48
C ASN A 46 -12.69 5.92 -5.13
N ASP A 47 -12.55 6.70 -4.05
CA ASP A 47 -11.26 7.18 -3.52
C ASP A 47 -10.36 6.01 -3.07
N LEU A 48 -10.94 5.07 -2.31
CA LEU A 48 -10.25 3.84 -1.91
C LEU A 48 -9.87 2.99 -3.13
N LYS A 49 -10.80 2.79 -4.06
CA LYS A 49 -10.58 1.98 -5.26
C LYS A 49 -9.46 2.57 -6.13
N ALA A 50 -9.50 3.88 -6.40
CA ALA A 50 -8.47 4.57 -7.17
C ALA A 50 -7.09 4.44 -6.49
N THR A 51 -7.04 4.59 -5.16
CA THR A 51 -5.80 4.41 -4.38
C THR A 51 -5.26 2.98 -4.55
N LEU A 52 -6.11 1.96 -4.38
CA LEU A 52 -5.71 0.56 -4.50
C LEU A 52 -5.33 0.15 -5.94
N GLU A 53 -5.92 0.78 -6.96
CA GLU A 53 -5.57 0.52 -8.37
C GLU A 53 -4.27 1.23 -8.78
N SER A 54 -3.99 2.39 -8.18
CA SER A 54 -2.80 3.19 -8.49
C SER A 54 -1.54 2.72 -7.75
N GLN A 55 -1.69 2.12 -6.57
CA GLN A 55 -0.56 1.76 -5.72
C GLN A 55 -0.08 0.34 -5.95
N VAL A 56 1.25 0.21 -5.96
CA VAL A 56 1.91 -1.09 -5.97
C VAL A 56 1.72 -1.76 -4.62
N ASP A 57 1.29 -3.03 -4.65
CA ASP A 57 1.10 -3.79 -3.42
C ASP A 57 2.46 -4.25 -2.87
N PHE A 58 3.07 -3.38 -2.07
CA PHE A 58 4.30 -3.65 -1.33
C PHE A 58 4.12 -4.61 -0.15
N CYS A 59 2.97 -5.25 0.05
CA CYS A 59 2.70 -6.14 1.18
C CYS A 59 1.95 -7.41 0.74
N LYS A 60 2.53 -8.16 -0.21
CA LYS A 60 2.06 -9.50 -0.61
C LYS A 60 2.21 -10.51 0.56
N LYS A 61 1.64 -11.71 0.42
CA LYS A 61 1.86 -12.79 1.39
C LYS A 61 3.35 -13.12 1.50
N GLY A 62 3.87 -13.22 2.73
CA GLY A 62 5.29 -13.50 3.02
C GLY A 62 6.11 -12.28 3.47
N HIS A 63 5.56 -11.07 3.38
CA HIS A 63 6.27 -9.83 3.75
C HIS A 63 6.47 -9.60 5.26
N SER A 64 5.78 -10.34 6.13
CA SER A 64 5.80 -10.11 7.58
C SER A 64 7.12 -10.47 8.26
N ALA A 65 8.04 -11.12 7.54
CA ALA A 65 9.38 -11.46 8.04
C ALA A 65 10.36 -10.28 8.02
N TYR A 66 10.02 -9.20 7.32
CA TYR A 66 10.89 -8.03 7.17
C TYR A 66 10.50 -6.91 8.13
N TRP A 67 11.50 -6.25 8.68
CA TRP A 67 11.32 -5.10 9.55
C TRP A 67 10.70 -3.93 8.80
N LYS A 68 9.67 -3.31 9.41
CA LYS A 68 8.99 -2.12 8.89
C LYS A 68 8.63 -1.20 10.04
N VAL A 69 9.00 0.06 9.93
CA VAL A 69 8.54 1.11 10.87
C VAL A 69 7.46 1.92 10.17
N TRP A 70 6.26 1.98 10.76
CA TRP A 70 5.08 2.60 10.15
C TRP A 70 4.84 4.00 10.70
N TYR A 71 4.44 4.91 9.82
CA TYR A 71 4.15 6.31 10.10
C TYR A 71 2.87 6.73 9.40
N ALA A 72 2.03 7.50 10.10
CA ALA A 72 0.82 8.09 9.51
C ALA A 72 1.11 9.40 8.76
N SER A 73 2.23 10.06 9.08
CA SER A 73 2.65 11.33 8.47
C SER A 73 3.89 11.14 7.58
N TYR A 74 3.88 11.79 6.42
CA TYR A 74 5.05 11.87 5.55
C TYR A 74 6.23 12.54 6.25
N ASP A 75 5.97 13.61 7.01
CA ASP A 75 7.04 14.39 7.64
C ASP A 75 7.77 13.58 8.71
N GLU A 76 7.04 12.75 9.47
CA GLU A 76 7.64 11.83 10.45
C GLU A 76 8.47 10.73 9.78
N ALA A 77 7.94 10.13 8.70
CA ALA A 77 8.67 9.13 7.94
C ALA A 77 9.93 9.72 7.29
N ARG A 78 9.85 10.95 6.78
CA ARG A 78 10.98 11.64 6.15
C ARG A 78 12.07 11.98 7.16
N ALA A 79 11.68 12.41 8.36
CA ALA A 79 12.61 12.65 9.46
C ALA A 79 13.37 11.37 9.84
N HIS A 80 12.68 10.23 9.92
CA HIS A 80 13.34 8.93 10.16
C HIS A 80 14.31 8.55 9.02
N LEU A 81 13.90 8.80 7.77
CA LEU A 81 14.78 8.54 6.62
C LEU A 81 16.07 9.39 6.69
N ASP A 82 15.99 10.62 7.20
CA ASP A 82 17.16 11.49 7.38
C ASP A 82 18.05 11.10 8.58
N SER A 83 17.46 10.57 9.67
CA SER A 83 18.21 10.19 10.88
C SER A 83 18.80 8.79 10.82
N ASP A 84 18.00 7.80 10.43
CA ASP A 84 18.31 6.36 10.55
C ASP A 84 18.52 5.70 9.18
N GLY A 85 18.08 6.34 8.10
CA GLY A 85 18.20 5.84 6.73
C GLY A 85 17.12 4.83 6.36
N GLY A 86 17.47 3.87 5.49
CA GLY A 86 16.54 2.91 4.90
C GLY A 86 15.84 3.44 3.64
N TYR A 87 14.67 2.89 3.34
CA TYR A 87 13.83 3.25 2.21
C TYR A 87 12.42 3.61 2.67
N LEU A 88 11.93 4.78 2.26
CA LEU A 88 10.60 5.29 2.57
C LEU A 88 9.65 4.94 1.44
N LEU A 89 8.70 4.06 1.73
CA LEU A 89 7.71 3.60 0.77
C LEU A 89 6.31 4.11 1.16
N PRO A 90 5.55 4.68 0.21
CA PRO A 90 4.17 5.06 0.45
C PRO A 90 3.26 3.83 0.45
N TYR A 91 2.29 3.79 1.35
CA TYR A 91 1.34 2.71 1.45
C TYR A 91 -0.06 3.20 1.86
N GLN A 92 -0.96 3.28 0.88
CA GLN A 92 -2.28 3.89 1.02
C GLN A 92 -2.19 5.32 1.53
N LYS A 93 -2.50 5.55 2.81
CA LYS A 93 -2.43 6.85 3.48
C LYS A 93 -1.24 6.95 4.44
N ASP A 94 -0.56 5.83 4.65
CA ASP A 94 0.55 5.70 5.57
C ASP A 94 1.86 5.61 4.79
N PHE A 95 2.96 5.63 5.53
CA PHE A 95 4.32 5.48 5.03
C PHE A 95 5.01 4.45 5.90
N PHE A 96 5.96 3.72 5.32
CA PHE A 96 6.82 2.87 6.13
C PHE A 96 8.27 2.95 5.69
N ILE A 97 9.16 2.76 6.66
CA ILE A 97 10.60 2.61 6.44
C ILE A 97 10.95 1.13 6.46
N CYS A 98 11.73 0.69 5.48
CA CYS A 98 12.27 -0.66 5.40
C CYS A 98 13.77 -0.66 5.09
N ASP A 99 14.40 -1.80 5.29
CA ASP A 99 15.81 -2.02 4.97
C ASP A 99 16.02 -2.47 3.53
N GLU A 100 17.28 -2.63 3.15
CA GLU A 100 17.70 -3.11 1.84
C GLU A 100 17.28 -4.57 1.56
N ASN A 101 17.24 -5.41 2.60
CA ASN A 101 16.77 -6.80 2.48
C ASN A 101 15.34 -6.84 1.95
N PHE A 102 14.50 -5.86 2.35
CA PHE A 102 13.16 -5.73 1.83
C PHE A 102 13.13 -5.34 0.34
N ILE A 103 14.02 -4.44 -0.09
CA ILE A 103 14.14 -4.03 -1.50
C ILE A 103 14.60 -5.20 -2.37
N GLN A 104 15.60 -5.96 -1.92
CA GLN A 104 16.03 -7.21 -2.58
C GLN A 104 14.90 -8.23 -2.61
N TRP A 105 14.12 -8.34 -1.53
CA TRP A 105 12.97 -9.21 -1.50
C TRP A 105 11.91 -8.78 -2.53
N LEU A 106 11.73 -7.49 -2.84
CA LEU A 106 10.86 -7.03 -3.93
C LEU A 106 11.35 -7.47 -5.33
N GLY A 107 12.55 -8.06 -5.42
CA GLY A 107 13.17 -8.51 -6.66
C GLY A 107 14.00 -7.43 -7.34
N LEU A 108 14.42 -6.41 -6.59
CA LEU A 108 15.25 -5.32 -7.09
C LEU A 108 16.69 -5.52 -6.66
N GLU A 109 17.61 -5.32 -7.59
CA GLU A 109 19.04 -5.31 -7.29
C GLU A 109 19.45 -3.95 -6.70
N VAL A 110 20.33 -3.98 -5.70
CA VAL A 110 20.84 -2.77 -5.02
C VAL A 110 21.56 -1.85 -6.00
N GLU A 111 22.23 -2.44 -6.99
CA GLU A 111 23.02 -1.76 -8.01
C GLU A 111 22.17 -1.34 -9.22
N ASP A 112 20.84 -1.48 -9.17
CA ASP A 112 19.96 -1.07 -10.26
C ASP A 112 20.05 0.45 -10.47
N GLU A 113 20.40 0.87 -11.69
CA GLU A 113 20.50 2.27 -12.08
C GLU A 113 19.19 3.03 -11.86
N ASP A 114 18.03 2.38 -12.07
CA ASP A 114 16.73 2.97 -11.79
C ASP A 114 16.53 3.16 -10.28
N LEU A 115 17.02 2.24 -9.42
CA LEU A 115 16.94 2.39 -7.96
C LEU A 115 17.76 3.58 -7.48
N LEU A 116 18.95 3.77 -8.02
CA LEU A 116 19.81 4.91 -7.74
C LEU A 116 19.18 6.24 -8.19
N LYS A 117 18.54 6.25 -9.37
CA LYS A 117 17.84 7.43 -9.91
C LYS A 117 16.56 7.78 -9.15
N VAL A 118 15.83 6.79 -8.67
CA VAL A 118 14.63 6.98 -7.85
C VAL A 118 15.01 7.55 -6.48
N GLY A 119 16.08 7.03 -5.90
CA GLY A 119 16.51 7.34 -4.55
C GLY A 119 15.79 6.52 -3.48
N ARG A 120 15.91 6.96 -2.23
CA ARG A 120 15.35 6.26 -1.05
C ARG A 120 13.96 6.74 -0.63
N ASP A 121 13.52 7.91 -1.09
CA ASP A 121 12.17 8.41 -0.88
C ASP A 121 11.30 8.07 -2.10
N TRP A 122 10.51 6.99 -1.98
CA TRP A 122 9.61 6.56 -3.04
C TRP A 122 8.24 7.23 -2.97
N ALA A 123 7.95 7.98 -1.89
CA ALA A 123 6.78 8.84 -1.84
C ALA A 123 7.00 10.09 -2.72
N LYS A 124 8.25 10.55 -2.83
CA LYS A 124 8.67 11.63 -3.73
C LYS A 124 9.93 11.20 -4.50
N PRO A 125 9.79 10.31 -5.50
CA PRO A 125 10.94 9.81 -6.26
C PRO A 125 11.61 10.96 -7.03
N LEU A 126 12.93 10.96 -7.08
CA LEU A 126 13.71 11.98 -7.82
C LEU A 126 13.48 11.87 -9.33
N ASP A 127 13.26 10.66 -9.84
CA ASP A 127 12.94 10.39 -11.24
C ASP A 127 11.68 9.50 -11.34
N ALA A 128 10.57 10.12 -11.78
CA ALA A 128 9.30 9.44 -11.94
C ALA A 128 9.28 8.39 -13.07
N VAL A 129 10.12 8.57 -14.10
CA VAL A 129 10.24 7.61 -15.22
C VAL A 129 11.01 6.38 -14.77
N ALA A 130 12.13 6.59 -14.07
CA ALA A 130 12.88 5.51 -13.44
C ALA A 130 12.00 4.76 -12.43
N TYR A 131 11.18 5.47 -11.64
CA TYR A 131 10.25 4.85 -10.70
C TYR A 131 9.25 3.94 -11.41
N SER A 132 8.61 4.41 -12.49
CA SER A 132 7.68 3.59 -13.27
C SER A 132 8.34 2.32 -13.85
N ARG A 133 9.60 2.41 -14.29
CA ARG A 133 10.37 1.24 -14.74
C ARG A 133 10.69 0.30 -13.59
N LEU A 134 11.12 0.83 -12.45
CA LEU A 134 11.45 0.08 -11.25
C LEU A 134 10.25 -0.73 -10.75
N LEU A 135 9.06 -0.12 -10.68
CA LEU A 135 7.83 -0.79 -10.27
C LEU A 135 7.47 -1.98 -11.18
N LYS A 136 7.80 -1.92 -12.47
CA LYS A 136 7.55 -3.02 -13.43
C LYS A 136 8.54 -4.18 -13.26
N LYS A 137 9.69 -3.97 -12.64
CA LYS A 137 10.70 -5.00 -12.35
C LYS A 137 10.37 -5.82 -11.09
N MET A 138 9.50 -5.30 -10.22
CA MET A 138 9.12 -5.97 -8.97
C MET A 138 8.36 -7.28 -9.21
N LYS A 139 8.66 -8.30 -8.40
CA LYS A 139 8.01 -9.62 -8.46
C LYS A 139 6.68 -9.68 -7.70
#